data_AF-A0A5C3PMU2-F1
#
_entry.id   AF-A0A5C3PMU2-F1
#
_cell.length_a   1.000
_cell.length_b   1.000
_cell.length_c   1.000
_cell.angle_alpha   90.00
_cell.angle_beta   90.00
_cell.angle_gamma   90.00
#
_symmetry.space_group_name_H-M   'P 1'
#
loop_
_entity.id
_entity.type
_entity.pdbx_description
1 polymer ?
#
loop_
_entity_poly.entity_id
_entity_poly.type
_entity_poly.pdbx_seq_one_letter_code
_entity_poly.pdbx_strand_id
1 'polypeptide(L)'
;MEDITHFLVGKIEGGKERVKSILSTYPCLQPSDTTAYRIALSKYLEAMRNAIVHTTHAGDTKGKKPTPSDEASAWWWKDVVVRKSILDECSGDRFERLILALSSHAILKNTARTSSPLHLSSSSVKDREVRAE
;
A
#
# COMPACT_ATOMS: atom_id res chain seq x y z
N MET A 1 -10.52 -1.48 15.25
CA MET A 1 -9.43 -1.93 14.34
C MET A 1 -9.80 -1.61 12.90
N GLU A 2 -11.05 -1.90 12.55
CA GLU A 2 -11.72 -1.76 11.26
C GLU A 2 -11.53 -0.37 10.64
N ASP A 3 -11.71 0.71 11.40
CA ASP A 3 -11.50 2.08 10.89
C ASP A 3 -10.06 2.32 10.45
N ILE A 4 -9.09 1.89 11.27
CA ILE A 4 -7.67 2.06 11.01
C ILE A 4 -7.28 1.24 9.77
N THR A 5 -7.69 -0.02 9.70
CA THR A 5 -7.35 -0.90 8.58
C THR A 5 -8.05 -0.47 7.29
N HIS A 6 -9.31 -0.03 7.35
CA HIS A 6 -10.02 0.49 6.18
C HIS A 6 -9.36 1.77 5.67
N PHE A 7 -8.96 2.67 6.57
CA PHE A 7 -8.21 3.87 6.20
C PHE A 7 -6.87 3.53 5.55
N LEU A 8 -6.07 2.64 6.16
CA LEU A 8 -4.76 2.25 5.64
C LEU A 8 -4.86 1.57 4.27
N VAL A 9 -5.80 0.63 4.10
CA VAL A 9 -6.05 0.00 2.79
C VAL A 9 -6.52 1.04 1.77
N GLY A 10 -7.39 1.98 2.16
CA GLY A 10 -7.79 3.10 1.32
C GLY A 10 -6.62 3.98 0.89
N LYS A 11 -5.62 4.19 1.76
CA LYS A 11 -4.37 4.85 1.40
C LYS A 11 -3.57 4.02 0.44
N ILE A 12 -3.34 2.73 0.71
CA ILE A 12 -2.57 1.82 -0.15
C ILE A 12 -3.20 1.74 -1.54
N GLU A 13 -4.50 1.55 -1.64
CA GLU A 13 -5.22 1.46 -2.90
C GLU A 13 -5.57 2.84 -3.47
N GLY A 14 -5.25 3.96 -2.84
CA GLY A 14 -5.40 5.28 -3.46
C GLY A 14 -6.81 5.68 -3.84
N GLY A 15 -7.82 5.24 -3.11
CA GLY A 15 -9.19 5.66 -3.37
C GLY A 15 -10.23 4.93 -2.51
N LYS A 16 -11.30 5.66 -2.17
CA LYS A 16 -12.43 5.14 -1.40
C LYS A 16 -13.18 4.02 -2.14
N GLU A 17 -13.27 4.09 -3.46
CA GLU A 17 -14.00 3.08 -4.25
C GLU A 17 -13.27 1.74 -4.30
N ARG A 18 -11.94 1.74 -4.41
CA ARG A 18 -11.16 0.49 -4.39
C ARG A 18 -11.23 -0.20 -3.02
N VAL A 19 -11.14 0.55 -1.92
CA VAL A 19 -11.27 -0.07 -0.60
C VAL A 19 -12.68 -0.63 -0.37
N LYS A 20 -13.74 0.04 -0.84
CA LYS A 20 -15.11 -0.53 -0.80
C LYS A 20 -15.23 -1.83 -1.59
N SER A 21 -14.53 -1.98 -2.72
CA SER A 21 -14.55 -3.25 -3.46
C SER A 21 -13.82 -4.39 -2.74
N ILE A 22 -12.79 -4.07 -1.93
CA ILE A 22 -11.99 -5.07 -1.20
C ILE A 22 -12.63 -5.40 0.16
N LEU A 23 -13.14 -4.38 0.84
CA LEU A 23 -13.68 -4.42 2.21
C LEU A 23 -15.14 -3.92 2.18
N SER A 24 -15.98 -4.59 1.41
CA SER A 24 -17.37 -4.18 1.13
C SER A 24 -18.28 -4.17 2.34
N THR A 25 -17.91 -4.87 3.41
CA THR A 25 -18.69 -4.98 4.65
C THR A 25 -18.45 -3.82 5.63
N TYR A 26 -17.70 -2.79 5.21
CA TYR A 26 -17.46 -1.59 6.02
C TYR A 26 -18.47 -0.48 5.67
N PRO A 27 -19.04 0.24 6.66
CA PRO A 27 -18.82 0.08 8.10
C PRO A 27 -19.50 -1.17 8.65
N CYS A 28 -18.84 -1.84 9.60
CA CYS A 28 -19.39 -3.05 10.23
C CYS A 28 -20.47 -2.63 11.25
N LEU A 29 -21.73 -2.96 10.98
CA LEU A 29 -22.87 -2.58 11.84
C LEU A 29 -23.28 -3.70 12.78
N GLN A 30 -22.96 -4.94 12.43
CA GLN A 30 -23.29 -6.13 13.22
C GLN A 30 -22.06 -7.05 13.39
N PRO A 31 -22.05 -7.95 14.39
CA PRO A 31 -20.93 -8.87 14.61
C PRO A 31 -20.57 -9.76 13.40
N SER A 32 -21.56 -10.11 12.58
CA SER A 32 -21.36 -10.84 11.32
C SER A 32 -20.52 -10.04 10.33
N ASP A 33 -20.76 -8.72 10.25
CA ASP A 33 -20.03 -7.83 9.35
C ASP A 33 -18.57 -7.73 9.76
N THR A 34 -18.32 -7.62 11.06
CA THR A 34 -16.97 -7.62 11.63
C THR A 34 -16.22 -8.91 11.28
N THR A 35 -16.90 -10.05 11.36
CA THR A 35 -16.31 -11.34 11.01
C THR A 35 -15.98 -11.42 9.51
N ALA A 36 -16.92 -11.03 8.65
CA ALA A 36 -16.73 -11.00 7.21
C ALA A 36 -15.61 -10.03 6.80
N TYR A 37 -15.57 -8.85 7.41
CA TYR A 37 -14.53 -7.84 7.21
C TYR A 37 -13.15 -8.39 7.59
N ARG A 38 -13.01 -9.06 8.74
CA ARG A 38 -11.74 -9.66 9.18
C ARG A 38 -11.26 -10.76 8.25
N ILE A 39 -12.17 -11.56 7.70
CA ILE A 39 -11.84 -12.58 6.69
C ILE A 39 -11.33 -11.92 5.40
N ALA A 40 -12.05 -10.91 4.89
CA ALA A 40 -11.66 -10.19 3.68
C ALA A 40 -10.31 -9.49 3.86
N LEU A 41 -10.12 -8.81 4.99
CA LEU A 41 -8.88 -8.13 5.34
C LEU A 41 -7.71 -9.12 5.46
N SER A 42 -7.90 -10.27 6.12
CA SER A 42 -6.86 -11.30 6.24
C SER A 42 -6.37 -11.74 4.86
N LYS A 43 -7.29 -12.06 3.95
CA LYS A 43 -6.98 -12.49 2.58
C LYS A 43 -6.23 -11.40 1.80
N TYR A 44 -6.69 -10.15 1.91
CA TYR A 44 -6.03 -9.02 1.24
C TYR A 44 -4.60 -8.83 1.75
N LEU A 45 -4.40 -8.82 3.07
CA LEU A 45 -3.09 -8.65 3.69
C LEU A 45 -2.15 -9.82 3.39
N GLU A 46 -2.66 -11.06 3.36
CA GLU A 46 -1.90 -12.25 2.96
C GLU A 46 -1.45 -12.16 1.50
N ALA A 47 -2.37 -11.81 0.59
CA ALA A 47 -2.05 -11.67 -0.83
C ALA A 47 -1.01 -10.57 -1.08
N MET A 48 -1.17 -9.41 -0.41
CA MET A 48 -0.22 -8.31 -0.50
C MET A 48 1.16 -8.70 0.04
N ARG A 49 1.22 -9.31 1.24
CA ARG A 49 2.49 -9.78 1.82
C ARG A 49 3.16 -10.77 0.89
N ASN A 50 2.42 -11.76 0.37
CA ASN A 50 2.96 -12.77 -0.53
C ASN A 50 3.49 -12.14 -1.81
N ALA A 51 2.77 -11.19 -2.40
CA ALA A 51 3.25 -10.47 -3.57
C ALA A 51 4.59 -9.79 -3.27
N ILE A 52 4.70 -9.06 -2.16
CA ILE A 52 5.91 -8.29 -1.80
C ILE A 52 7.10 -9.19 -1.44
N VAL A 53 6.88 -10.23 -0.63
CA VAL A 53 7.93 -11.14 -0.16
C VAL A 53 8.38 -12.06 -1.30
N HIS A 54 7.47 -12.51 -2.18
CA HIS A 54 7.86 -13.37 -3.30
C HIS A 54 8.39 -12.57 -4.50
N THR A 55 8.02 -11.31 -4.71
CA THR A 55 8.71 -10.46 -5.70
C THR A 55 10.15 -10.16 -5.29
N THR A 56 10.46 -10.17 -3.98
CA THR A 56 11.84 -10.01 -3.49
C THR A 56 12.66 -11.31 -3.53
N HIS A 57 12.02 -12.48 -3.60
CA HIS A 57 12.70 -13.79 -3.67
C HIS A 57 12.70 -14.43 -5.06
N ALA A 58 11.80 -14.03 -5.97
CA ALA A 58 11.78 -14.52 -7.34
C ALA A 58 12.94 -13.88 -8.11
N GLY A 59 14.09 -14.55 -8.11
CA GLY A 59 15.15 -14.28 -9.06
C GLY A 59 14.58 -14.21 -10.47
N ASP A 60 14.81 -13.06 -11.11
CA ASP A 60 14.49 -12.75 -12.49
C ASP A 60 14.80 -13.92 -13.44
N THR A 61 13.76 -14.67 -13.84
CA THR A 61 13.82 -15.51 -15.03
C THR A 61 13.43 -14.74 -16.30
N LYS A 62 13.40 -13.40 -16.25
CA LYS A 62 13.27 -12.57 -17.46
C LYS A 62 13.88 -11.17 -17.31
N GLY A 63 15.22 -11.13 -17.23
CA GLY A 63 16.02 -10.10 -17.91
C GLY A 63 15.91 -8.64 -17.46
N LYS A 64 15.43 -8.33 -16.25
CA LYS A 64 15.70 -7.03 -15.63
C LYS A 64 16.67 -7.25 -14.47
N LYS A 65 17.73 -6.43 -14.43
CA LYS A 65 18.72 -6.46 -13.36
C LYS A 65 17.99 -6.12 -12.05
N PRO A 66 18.12 -6.91 -10.97
CA PRO A 66 17.60 -6.51 -9.67
C PRO A 66 18.33 -5.25 -9.24
N THR A 67 17.62 -4.12 -9.23
CA THR A 67 18.14 -2.91 -8.61
C THR A 67 18.26 -3.17 -7.11
N PRO A 68 19.36 -2.78 -6.45
CA PRO A 68 19.57 -3.00 -5.00
C PRO A 68 18.53 -2.31 -4.09
N SER A 69 17.59 -1.56 -4.69
CA SER A 69 16.42 -0.97 -4.05
C SER A 69 15.34 -1.99 -3.68
N ASP A 70 15.23 -3.14 -4.33
CA ASP A 70 14.07 -4.03 -4.14
C ASP A 70 14.15 -4.87 -2.87
N GLU A 71 15.32 -5.35 -2.48
CA GLU A 71 15.49 -6.15 -1.26
C GLU A 71 15.34 -5.30 0.03
N ALA A 72 15.69 -4.00 -0.06
CA ALA A 72 15.44 -3.02 1.01
C ALA A 72 13.98 -2.53 1.07
N SER A 73 13.18 -2.80 0.03
CA SER A 73 11.88 -2.15 -0.22
C SER A 73 10.77 -2.56 0.75
N ALA A 74 10.92 -3.65 1.51
CA ALA A 74 9.79 -4.17 2.31
C ALA A 74 10.16 -5.04 3.52
N TRP A 75 11.30 -4.78 4.16
CA TRP A 75 11.80 -5.55 5.32
C TRP A 75 10.78 -5.69 6.46
N TRP A 76 9.85 -4.73 6.60
CA TRP A 76 8.79 -4.75 7.60
C TRP A 76 7.77 -5.89 7.43
N TRP A 77 7.74 -6.59 6.29
CA TRP A 77 6.85 -7.75 6.07
C TRP A 77 7.49 -9.12 6.38
N LYS A 78 8.80 -9.17 6.62
CA LYS A 78 9.57 -10.42 6.72
C LYS A 78 9.11 -11.28 7.91
N ASP A 79 8.94 -10.65 9.07
CA ASP A 79 8.57 -11.32 10.33
C ASP A 79 7.09 -11.15 10.70
N VAL A 80 6.28 -10.59 9.80
CA VAL A 80 4.86 -10.34 10.06
C VAL A 80 4.05 -11.54 9.65
N VAL A 81 3.33 -12.11 10.61
CA VAL A 81 2.35 -13.16 10.37
C VAL A 81 1.01 -12.48 10.10
N VAL A 82 0.42 -12.80 8.95
CA VAL A 82 -0.97 -12.45 8.65
C VAL A 82 -1.81 -13.69 8.83
N ARG A 83 -2.75 -13.65 9.80
CA ARG A 83 -3.74 -14.70 10.05
C ARG A 83 -5.01 -14.08 10.60
N LYS A 84 -6.15 -14.71 10.30
CA LYS A 84 -7.44 -14.30 10.85
C LYS A 84 -7.45 -14.22 12.38
N SER A 85 -6.84 -15.17 13.07
CA SER A 85 -6.82 -15.18 14.55
C SER A 85 -6.17 -13.93 15.15
N ILE A 86 -5.11 -13.41 14.52
CA ILE A 86 -4.45 -12.17 14.95
C ILE A 86 -5.38 -10.97 14.79
N LEU A 87 -6.13 -10.95 13.69
CA LEU A 87 -7.15 -9.93 13.44
C LEU A 87 -8.41 -10.14 14.28
N ASP A 88 -8.70 -11.34 14.79
CA ASP A 88 -9.81 -11.62 15.71
C ASP A 88 -9.47 -11.13 17.14
N GLU A 89 -8.23 -11.38 17.59
CA GLU A 89 -7.72 -10.93 18.90
C GLU A 89 -7.55 -9.40 18.99
N CYS A 90 -7.22 -8.73 17.87
CA CYS A 90 -7.08 -7.28 17.78
C CYS A 90 -6.17 -6.64 18.86
N SER A 91 -5.22 -7.40 19.39
CA SER A 91 -4.37 -6.99 20.52
C SER A 91 -3.09 -7.82 20.56
N GLY A 92 -2.11 -7.33 21.34
CA GLY A 92 -0.82 -7.98 21.55
C GLY A 92 0.19 -7.75 20.42
N ASP A 93 1.44 -8.14 20.69
CA ASP A 93 2.61 -7.83 19.85
C ASP A 93 2.44 -8.22 18.39
N ARG A 94 1.78 -9.34 18.10
CA ARG A 94 1.60 -9.82 16.72
C ARG A 94 0.66 -8.91 15.94
N PHE A 95 -0.42 -8.46 16.58
CA PHE A 95 -1.36 -7.52 15.98
C PHE A 95 -0.71 -6.16 15.79
N GLU A 96 -0.01 -5.65 16.80
CA GLU A 96 0.68 -4.36 16.73
C GLU A 96 1.75 -4.34 15.63
N ARG A 97 2.57 -5.40 15.51
CA ARG A 97 3.53 -5.56 14.41
C ARG A 97 2.85 -5.57 13.04
N LEU A 98 1.70 -6.24 12.92
CA LEU A 98 0.93 -6.26 11.67
C LEU A 98 0.44 -4.86 11.29
N ILE A 99 -0.12 -4.11 12.23
CA ILE A 99 -0.60 -2.74 11.98
C ILE A 99 0.57 -1.80 11.67
N LEU A 100 1.70 -1.95 12.34
CA LEU A 100 2.91 -1.15 12.09
C LEU A 100 3.44 -1.41 10.66
N ALA A 101 3.56 -2.68 10.26
CA ALA A 101 3.99 -3.04 8.91
C ALA A 101 3.04 -2.53 7.83
N LEU A 102 1.73 -2.64 8.06
CA LEU A 102 0.71 -2.10 7.17
C LEU A 102 0.82 -0.56 7.04
N SER A 103 1.06 0.12 8.16
CA SER A 103 1.21 1.58 8.20
C SER A 103 2.46 2.04 7.46
N SER A 104 3.60 1.39 7.68
CA SER A 104 4.84 1.64 6.95
C SER A 104 4.65 1.46 5.44
N HIS A 105 3.96 0.39 5.04
CA HIS A 105 3.64 0.14 3.63
C HIS A 105 2.74 1.23 3.05
N ALA A 106 1.71 1.66 3.78
CA ALA A 106 0.80 2.73 3.36
C ALA A 106 1.52 4.06 3.17
N ILE A 107 2.41 4.44 4.10
CA ILE A 107 3.22 5.66 4.02
C ILE A 107 4.10 5.62 2.79
N LEU A 108 4.90 4.56 2.59
CA LEU A 108 5.83 4.49 1.46
C LEU A 108 5.09 4.51 0.11
N LYS A 109 4.01 3.72 -0.03
CA LYS A 109 3.20 3.72 -1.26
C LYS A 109 2.55 5.06 -1.52
N ASN A 110 2.22 5.84 -0.49
CA ASN A 110 1.68 7.18 -0.64
C ASN A 110 2.77 8.18 -1.05
N THR A 111 3.95 8.14 -0.42
CA THR A 111 5.11 8.98 -0.77
C THR A 111 5.54 8.75 -2.22
N ALA A 112 5.61 7.49 -2.65
CA ALA A 112 5.97 7.13 -4.03
C ALA A 112 4.96 7.66 -5.08
N ARG A 113 3.68 7.83 -4.71
CA ARG A 113 2.68 8.45 -5.59
C ARG A 113 2.85 9.96 -5.65
N THR A 114 3.12 10.60 -4.52
CA THR A 114 3.31 12.06 -4.44
C THR A 114 4.62 12.54 -5.04
N SER A 115 5.64 11.68 -5.16
CA SER A 115 6.93 12.02 -5.76
C SER A 115 6.95 12.02 -7.29
N SER A 116 5.79 11.99 -7.94
CA SER A 116 5.70 12.31 -9.37
C SER A 116 6.19 13.75 -9.57
N PRO A 117 7.14 14.03 -10.48
CA PRO A 117 7.82 15.31 -10.54
C PRO A 117 6.80 16.41 -10.82
N LEU A 118 6.79 17.44 -9.98
CA LEU A 118 6.15 18.71 -10.26
C LEU A 118 6.65 19.18 -11.63
N HIS A 119 5.78 19.11 -12.64
CA HIS A 119 6.03 19.69 -13.96
C HIS A 119 6.03 21.22 -13.76
N LEU A 120 7.19 21.77 -13.41
CA LEU A 120 7.45 23.20 -13.42
C LEU A 120 7.28 23.65 -14.87
N SER A 121 6.12 24.22 -15.19
CA SER A 121 5.89 24.89 -16.47
C SER A 121 6.84 26.09 -16.55
N SER A 122 8.00 25.90 -17.15
CA SER A 122 8.83 27.01 -17.61
C SER A 122 8.10 27.66 -18.77
N SER A 123 7.41 28.78 -18.50
CA SER A 123 6.89 29.67 -19.53
C SER A 123 8.05 30.17 -20.38
N SER A 124 8.17 29.62 -21.59
CA SER A 124 9.12 30.10 -22.61
C SER A 124 8.69 31.50 -23.07
N VAL A 125 9.42 32.50 -22.60
CA VAL A 125 9.37 33.87 -23.13
C VAL A 125 9.89 33.81 -24.57
N LYS A 126 9.01 34.08 -25.54
CA LYS A 126 9.39 34.23 -26.94
C LYS A 126 10.05 35.59 -27.12
N ASP A 127 11.32 35.59 -27.48
CA ASP A 127 12.03 36.75 -28.01
C ASP A 127 11.25 37.38 -29.17
N ARG A 128 10.97 38.68 -29.05
CA ARG A 128 10.54 39.54 -30.16
C ARG A 128 11.79 40.13 -30.78
N GLU A 129 12.30 39.50 -31.82
CA GLU A 129 13.27 40.11 -32.73
C GLU A 129 12.52 41.12 -33.62
N VAL A 130 12.78 42.41 -33.40
CA VAL A 130 12.24 43.50 -34.22
C VAL A 130 13.20 43.70 -35.40
N ARG A 131 12.67 43.37 -36.58
CA ARG A 131 13.19 43.59 -37.92
C ARG A 131 13.63 45.04 -38.14
N ALA A 132 14.87 45.22 -38.62
CA ALA A 132 15.31 46.41 -39.35
C ALA A 132 15.54 46.02 -40.82
N GLU A 133 15.43 47.05 -41.68
CA GLU A 133 15.41 47.07 -43.15
C GLU A 133 14.03 46.98 -43.82
#